data_AF-A0A8H7QKX9-F1
#
_entry.id   AF-A0A8H7QKX9-F1
#
_cell.length_a   1.000
_cell.length_b   1.000
_cell.length_c   1.000
_cell.angle_alpha   90.00
_cell.angle_beta   90.00
_cell.angle_gamma   90.00
#
_symmetry.space_group_name_H-M   'P 1'
#
loop_
_entity.id
_entity.type
_entity.pdbx_description
1 polymer ?
#
loop_
_entity_poly.entity_id
_entity_poly.type
_entity_poly.pdbx_seq_one_letter_code
_entity_poly.pdbx_strand_id
1 'polypeptide(L)'
;MAPHLTSDAKNSIKSLLFNKASFSAIQKLNPTISLSTLTRYRKQYLGDVRISKGGRPNKISKSKKSNIARQLRTDRLDGSKGMQEHLRMEGVDMKIKTNFVSKDNKEGRYAWAKKYRNYTLTDWRQWVISDETRVNMWGTDD
;
A
#
# COMPACT_ATOMS: atom_id res chain seq x y z
N MET A 1 -18.79 -28.27 -1.53
CA MET A 1 -17.89 -29.46 -1.50
C MET A 1 -17.09 -29.47 -2.79
N ALA A 2 -15.76 -29.53 -2.73
CA ALA A 2 -14.96 -29.71 -3.94
C ALA A 2 -15.15 -31.17 -4.42
N PRO A 3 -15.40 -31.42 -5.71
CA PRO A 3 -15.58 -32.79 -6.20
C PRO A 3 -14.35 -33.62 -5.84
N HIS A 4 -14.57 -34.77 -5.21
CA HIS A 4 -13.51 -35.71 -4.90
C HIS A 4 -12.97 -36.26 -6.23
N LEU A 5 -11.82 -35.74 -6.65
CA LEU A 5 -11.14 -36.21 -7.84
C LEU A 5 -10.65 -37.64 -7.64
N THR A 6 -10.87 -38.51 -8.62
CA THR A 6 -10.33 -39.87 -8.66
C THR A 6 -8.80 -39.85 -8.59
N SER A 7 -8.18 -40.89 -8.02
CA SER A 7 -6.72 -41.01 -7.90
C SER A 7 -6.00 -40.81 -9.24
N ASP A 8 -6.53 -41.39 -10.31
CA ASP A 8 -5.95 -41.30 -11.66
C ASP A 8 -5.95 -39.87 -12.21
N ALA A 9 -7.03 -39.13 -11.97
CA ALA A 9 -7.12 -37.72 -12.38
C ALA A 9 -6.09 -36.87 -11.63
N LYS A 10 -5.84 -37.15 -10.34
CA LYS A 10 -4.78 -36.47 -9.57
C LYS A 10 -3.39 -36.78 -10.13
N ASN A 11 -3.12 -38.03 -10.49
CA ASN A 11 -1.84 -38.46 -11.05
C ASN A 11 -1.58 -37.85 -12.44
N SER A 12 -2.62 -37.78 -13.29
CA SER A 12 -2.56 -37.12 -14.60
C SER A 12 -2.27 -35.61 -14.47
N ILE A 13 -2.93 -34.92 -13.55
CA ILE A 13 -2.64 -33.50 -13.27
C ILE A 13 -1.22 -33.33 -12.76
N LYS A 14 -0.77 -34.20 -11.86
CA LYS A 14 0.57 -34.15 -11.30
C LYS A 14 1.62 -34.26 -12.42
N SER A 15 1.53 -35.25 -13.31
CA SER A 15 2.48 -35.41 -14.41
C SER A 15 2.47 -34.22 -15.38
N LEU A 16 1.30 -33.70 -15.74
CA LEU A 16 1.17 -32.53 -16.62
C LEU A 16 1.76 -31.26 -16.00
N LEU A 17 1.59 -31.06 -14.68
CA LEU A 17 2.19 -29.93 -13.96
C LEU A 17 3.72 -30.03 -13.93
N PHE A 18 4.29 -31.22 -13.72
CA PHE A 18 5.74 -31.43 -13.78
C PHE A 18 6.30 -31.18 -15.19
N ASN A 19 5.53 -31.51 -16.23
CA ASN A 19 5.87 -31.24 -17.63
C ASN A 19 5.63 -29.78 -18.06
N LYS A 20 5.37 -28.85 -17.12
CA LYS A 20 5.14 -27.42 -17.37
C LYS A 20 3.99 -27.11 -18.36
N ALA A 21 3.00 -28.00 -18.46
CA ALA A 21 1.81 -27.74 -19.28
C ALA A 21 1.03 -26.52 -18.75
N SER A 22 0.44 -25.74 -19.66
CA SER A 22 -0.37 -24.58 -19.27
C SER A 22 -1.70 -25.02 -18.62
N PHE A 23 -2.24 -24.22 -17.71
CA PHE A 23 -3.53 -24.53 -17.07
C PHE A 23 -4.68 -24.69 -18.07
N SER A 24 -4.66 -23.93 -19.16
CA SER A 24 -5.65 -24.06 -20.24
C SER A 24 -5.55 -25.42 -20.94
N ALA A 25 -4.32 -25.92 -21.20
CA ALA A 25 -4.12 -27.23 -21.81
C ALA A 25 -4.59 -28.38 -20.88
N ILE A 26 -4.29 -28.28 -19.58
CA ILE A 26 -4.72 -29.26 -18.58
C ILE A 26 -6.25 -29.26 -18.44
N GLN A 27 -6.87 -28.09 -18.49
CA GLN A 27 -8.32 -27.95 -18.42
C GLN A 27 -9.04 -28.45 -19.68
N LYS A 28 -8.45 -28.28 -20.87
CA LYS A 28 -8.98 -28.89 -22.11
C LYS A 28 -9.02 -30.42 -22.02
N LEU A 29 -8.02 -31.03 -21.39
CA LEU A 29 -7.96 -32.49 -21.18
C LEU A 29 -8.88 -32.95 -20.05
N ASN A 30 -9.19 -32.08 -19.08
CA ASN A 30 -10.05 -32.39 -17.94
C ASN A 30 -11.09 -31.27 -17.72
N PRO A 31 -12.18 -31.24 -18.51
CA PRO A 31 -13.14 -30.12 -18.53
C PRO A 31 -13.86 -29.90 -17.20
N THR A 32 -14.01 -30.97 -16.40
CA THR A 32 -14.67 -30.95 -15.09
C THR A 32 -13.88 -30.19 -14.02
N ILE A 33 -12.62 -29.88 -14.28
CA ILE A 33 -11.71 -29.32 -13.29
C ILE A 33 -11.61 -27.80 -13.44
N SER A 34 -11.87 -27.09 -12.35
CA SER A 34 -11.71 -25.63 -12.30
C SER A 34 -10.24 -25.21 -12.26
N LEU A 35 -9.94 -24.02 -12.79
CA LEU A 35 -8.61 -23.39 -12.69
C LEU A 35 -8.16 -23.19 -11.24
N SER A 36 -9.10 -22.95 -10.32
CA SER A 36 -8.81 -22.83 -8.88
C SER A 36 -8.30 -24.15 -8.29
N THR A 37 -8.81 -25.29 -8.76
CA THR A 37 -8.37 -26.63 -8.37
C THR A 37 -6.95 -26.89 -8.88
N LEU A 38 -6.67 -26.59 -10.15
CA LEU A 38 -5.32 -26.70 -10.73
C LEU A 38 -4.30 -25.81 -10.00
N THR A 39 -4.69 -24.61 -9.60
CA THR A 39 -3.83 -23.70 -8.83
C THR A 39 -3.47 -24.29 -7.46
N ARG A 40 -4.44 -24.93 -6.78
CA ARG A 40 -4.22 -25.60 -5.49
C ARG A 40 -3.28 -26.80 -5.64
N TYR A 41 -3.51 -27.67 -6.61
CA TYR A 41 -2.64 -28.82 -6.88
C TYR A 41 -1.24 -28.41 -7.33
N ARG A 42 -1.11 -27.32 -8.10
CA ARG A 42 0.20 -26.73 -8.42
C ARG A 42 0.94 -26.29 -7.15
N LYS A 43 0.27 -25.59 -6.23
CA LYS A 43 0.87 -25.21 -4.94
C LYS A 43 1.24 -26.43 -4.10
N GLN A 44 0.42 -27.47 -4.12
CA GLN A 44 0.66 -28.70 -3.36
C GLN A 44 1.86 -29.50 -3.89
N TYR A 45 2.02 -29.62 -5.21
CA TYR A 45 3.06 -30.43 -5.83
C TYR A 45 4.34 -29.66 -6.20
N LEU A 46 4.24 -28.35 -6.44
CA LEU A 46 5.31 -27.47 -6.92
C LEU A 46 5.48 -26.24 -5.99
N GLY A 47 5.31 -26.44 -4.68
CA GLY A 47 5.21 -25.38 -3.67
C GLY A 47 6.37 -24.38 -3.63
N ASP A 48 7.56 -24.78 -4.07
CA ASP A 48 8.76 -23.92 -4.08
C ASP A 48 8.90 -23.02 -5.32
N VAL A 49 7.93 -23.04 -6.23
CA VAL A 49 7.96 -22.12 -7.38
C VAL A 49 7.74 -20.70 -6.86
N ARG A 50 8.76 -19.85 -6.96
CA ARG A 50 8.67 -18.41 -6.69
C ARG A 50 7.60 -17.79 -7.60
N ILE A 51 6.38 -17.67 -7.09
CA ILE A 51 5.32 -16.89 -7.73
C ILE A 51 5.66 -15.42 -7.47
N SER A 52 5.73 -14.60 -8.53
CA SER A 52 5.76 -13.16 -8.34
C SER A 52 4.54 -12.76 -7.50
N LYS A 53 4.76 -12.03 -6.40
CA LYS A 53 3.65 -11.52 -5.60
C LYS A 53 2.77 -10.68 -6.54
N GLY A 54 1.56 -11.16 -6.81
CA GLY A 54 0.58 -10.42 -7.56
C GLY A 54 0.29 -9.10 -6.83
N GLY A 55 0.10 -8.03 -7.58
CA GLY A 55 -0.15 -6.71 -7.01
C GLY A 55 -0.14 -5.64 -8.08
N ARG A 56 -0.69 -4.47 -7.73
CA ARG A 56 -0.66 -3.32 -8.62
C ARG A 56 0.80 -2.86 -8.81
N PRO A 57 1.28 -2.68 -10.05
CA PRO A 57 2.62 -2.15 -10.28
C PRO A 57 2.77 -0.76 -9.67
N ASN A 58 3.93 -0.49 -9.10
CA ASN A 58 4.26 0.82 -8.55
C ASN A 58 4.29 1.86 -9.67
N LYS A 59 3.62 3.00 -9.48
CA LYS A 59 3.66 4.15 -10.40
C LYS A 59 5.05 4.81 -10.50
N ILE A 60 5.90 4.61 -9.49
CA ILE A 60 7.25 5.19 -9.40
C ILE A 60 8.26 4.13 -8.96
N SER A 61 9.43 4.11 -9.59
CA SER A 61 10.56 3.25 -9.20
C SER A 61 11.13 3.59 -7.81
N LYS A 62 11.75 2.62 -7.15
CA LYS A 62 12.37 2.81 -5.82
C LYS A 62 13.44 3.90 -5.82
N SER A 63 14.29 3.93 -6.85
CA SER A 63 15.35 4.94 -7.01
C SER A 63 14.77 6.35 -7.12
N LYS A 64 13.71 6.52 -7.91
CA LYS A 64 13.05 7.82 -8.11
C LYS A 64 12.37 8.32 -6.83
N LYS A 65 11.71 7.43 -6.06
CA LYS A 65 11.22 7.77 -4.70
C LYS A 65 12.34 8.28 -3.79
N SER A 66 13.51 7.63 -3.82
CA SER A 66 14.68 8.05 -3.03
C SER A 66 15.21 9.43 -3.45
N ASN A 67 15.28 9.69 -4.75
CA ASN A 67 15.73 10.98 -5.28
C ASN A 67 14.78 12.12 -4.86
N ILE A 68 13.47 11.95 -4.99
CA ILE A 68 12.48 12.93 -4.55
C ILE A 68 12.58 13.20 -3.05
N ALA A 69 12.73 12.15 -2.24
CA ALA A 69 12.92 12.29 -0.80
C ALA A 69 14.21 13.06 -0.46
N ARG A 70 15.29 12.88 -1.24
CA ARG A 70 16.50 13.69 -1.09
C ARG A 70 16.23 15.15 -1.43
N GLN A 71 15.54 15.44 -2.54
CA GLN A 71 15.23 16.81 -2.93
C GLN A 71 14.39 17.56 -1.88
N LEU A 72 13.43 16.86 -1.25
CA LEU A 72 12.62 17.39 -0.13
C LEU A 72 13.46 17.70 1.11
N ARG A 73 14.44 16.87 1.46
CA ARG A 73 15.33 17.12 2.61
C ARG A 73 16.32 18.27 2.38
N THR A 74 16.62 18.55 1.11
CA THR A 74 17.55 19.62 0.72
C THR A 74 16.83 20.92 0.34
N ASP A 75 15.53 21.04 0.68
CA ASP A 75 14.66 22.18 0.34
C ASP A 75 14.66 22.60 -1.14
N ARG A 76 14.95 21.65 -2.04
CA ARG A 76 14.90 21.88 -3.50
C ARG A 76 13.49 21.76 -4.07
N LEU A 77 12.59 21.12 -3.33
CA LEU A 77 11.17 21.03 -3.63
C LEU A 77 10.39 21.69 -2.49
N ASP A 78 9.42 22.52 -2.84
CA ASP A 78 8.54 23.24 -1.92
C ASP A 78 7.51 22.28 -1.28
N GLY A 79 8.03 21.36 -0.47
CA GLY A 79 7.28 20.34 0.25
C GLY A 79 6.35 19.52 -0.64
N SER A 80 5.15 19.28 -0.13
CA SER A 80 4.15 18.42 -0.77
C SER A 80 3.60 18.99 -2.09
N LYS A 81 3.55 20.32 -2.26
CA LYS A 81 3.13 20.97 -3.51
C LYS A 81 4.22 20.86 -4.57
N GLY A 82 5.46 21.18 -4.23
CA GLY A 82 6.59 21.04 -5.14
C GLY A 82 6.78 19.59 -5.60
N MET A 83 6.59 18.63 -4.70
CA MET A 83 6.59 17.20 -5.05
C MET A 83 5.46 16.84 -6.03
N GLN A 84 4.25 17.36 -5.82
CA GLN A 84 3.11 17.07 -6.69
C GLN A 84 3.33 17.60 -8.11
N GLU A 85 3.88 18.80 -8.23
CA GLU A 85 4.21 19.40 -9.52
C GLU A 85 5.36 18.67 -10.22
N HIS A 86 6.40 18.30 -9.48
CA HIS A 86 7.53 17.52 -10.01
C HIS A 86 7.05 16.18 -10.59
N LEU A 87 6.17 15.47 -9.88
CA LEU A 87 5.58 14.22 -10.35
C LEU A 87 4.69 14.42 -11.59
N ARG A 88 3.94 15.53 -11.64
CA ARG A 88 3.11 15.89 -12.80
C ARG A 88 3.97 16.15 -14.04
N MET A 89 5.08 16.88 -13.90
CA MET A 89 6.04 17.12 -14.98
C MET A 89 6.67 15.82 -15.50
N GLU A 90 6.86 14.84 -14.63
CA GLU A 90 7.36 13.52 -15.01
C GLU A 90 6.26 12.57 -15.57
N GLY A 91 5.03 13.07 -15.78
CA GLY A 91 3.91 12.29 -16.31
C GLY A 91 3.30 11.30 -15.31
N VAL A 92 3.61 11.43 -14.02
CA VAL A 92 3.08 10.58 -12.96
C VAL A 92 1.89 11.28 -12.30
N ASP A 93 0.68 10.88 -12.68
CA ASP A 93 -0.54 11.35 -12.02
C ASP A 93 -0.73 10.64 -10.66
N MET A 94 -0.36 11.34 -9.58
CA MET A 94 -0.59 10.92 -8.20
C MET A 94 -1.01 12.11 -7.34
N LYS A 95 -2.11 11.93 -6.61
CA LYS A 95 -2.58 12.90 -5.63
C LYS A 95 -1.83 12.71 -4.31
N ILE A 96 -1.02 13.70 -3.94
CA ILE A 96 -0.34 13.71 -2.65
C ILE A 96 -1.31 14.19 -1.58
N LYS A 97 -1.46 13.42 -0.49
CA LYS A 97 -2.16 13.89 0.70
C LYS A 97 -1.28 14.93 1.37
N THR A 98 -1.63 16.21 1.22
CA THR A 98 -0.98 17.29 1.95
C THR A 98 -1.66 17.42 3.31
N ASN A 99 -0.92 17.88 4.34
CA ASN A 99 -1.50 18.33 5.61
C ASN A 99 -2.20 19.67 5.39
N PHE A 100 -3.18 19.69 4.50
CA PHE A 100 -3.88 20.91 4.11
C PHE A 100 -4.73 21.38 5.28
N VAL A 101 -4.31 22.46 5.92
CA VAL A 101 -5.15 23.19 6.86
C VAL A 101 -6.24 23.88 6.02
N SER A 102 -7.49 23.44 6.17
CA SER A 102 -8.65 24.05 5.50
C SER A 102 -8.75 25.54 5.83
N LYS A 103 -9.47 26.29 5.00
CA LYS A 103 -9.72 27.72 5.26
C LYS A 103 -10.36 27.92 6.64
N ASP A 104 -11.35 27.09 6.97
CA ASP A 104 -12.04 27.12 8.27
C ASP A 104 -11.08 26.82 9.44
N ASN A 105 -10.17 25.86 9.28
CA ASN A 105 -9.15 25.57 10.29
C ASN A 105 -8.17 26.73 10.48
N LYS A 106 -7.83 27.46 9.40
CA LYS A 106 -6.98 28.66 9.50
C LYS A 106 -7.72 29.79 10.21
N GLU A 107 -8.99 30.02 9.89
CA GLU A 107 -9.82 31.03 10.53
C GLU A 107 -10.04 30.72 12.00
N GLY A 108 -10.33 29.47 12.36
CA GLY A 108 -10.46 29.03 13.74
C GLY A 108 -9.17 29.21 14.54
N ARG A 109 -8.01 28.83 13.98
CA ARG A 109 -6.70 29.07 14.60
C ARG A 109 -6.41 30.55 14.78
N TYR A 110 -6.73 31.38 13.77
CA TYR A 110 -6.51 32.83 13.83
C TYR A 110 -7.42 33.50 14.87
N ALA A 111 -8.71 33.14 14.91
CA ALA A 111 -9.66 33.64 15.89
C ALA A 111 -9.25 33.25 17.31
N TRP A 112 -8.81 32.01 17.52
CA TRP A 112 -8.28 31.53 18.80
C TRP A 112 -7.04 32.35 19.20
N ALA A 113 -6.05 32.48 18.32
CA ALA A 113 -4.84 33.26 18.60
C ALA A 113 -5.16 34.73 18.91
N LYS A 114 -6.13 35.34 18.20
CA LYS A 114 -6.56 36.72 18.45
C LYS A 114 -7.26 36.86 19.80
N LYS A 115 -8.10 35.89 20.18
CA LYS A 115 -8.83 35.87 21.47
C LYS A 115 -7.88 35.81 22.66
N TYR A 116 -6.80 35.03 22.55
CA TYR A 116 -5.83 34.82 23.63
C TYR A 116 -4.54 35.65 23.46
N ARG A 117 -4.51 36.62 22.53
CA ARG A 117 -3.32 37.42 22.18
C ARG A 117 -2.68 38.14 23.38
N ASN A 118 -3.51 38.60 24.32
CA ASN A 118 -3.08 39.43 25.45
C ASN A 118 -2.95 38.63 26.76
N TYR A 119 -2.99 37.30 26.70
CA TYR A 119 -2.82 36.48 27.91
C TYR A 119 -1.43 36.64 28.49
N THR A 120 -1.39 36.83 29.81
CA THR A 120 -0.17 36.96 30.59
C THR A 120 0.31 35.59 31.09
N LEU A 121 1.53 35.53 31.64
CA LEU A 121 2.08 34.30 32.23
C LEU A 121 1.17 33.71 33.32
N THR A 122 0.48 34.56 34.09
CA THR A 122 -0.43 34.12 35.14
C THR A 122 -1.67 33.45 34.57
N ASP A 123 -2.21 33.96 33.45
CA ASP A 123 -3.36 33.38 32.77
C ASP A 123 -3.03 32.00 32.20
N TRP A 124 -1.85 31.85 31.57
CA TRP A 124 -1.40 30.56 31.03
C TRP A 124 -1.13 29.52 32.12
N ARG A 125 -0.72 29.93 33.33
CA ARG A 125 -0.50 29.00 34.46
C ARG A 125 -1.78 28.33 34.96
N GLN A 126 -2.94 28.88 34.64
CA GLN A 126 -4.22 28.26 34.97
C GLN A 126 -4.65 27.18 33.96
N TRP A 127 -3.93 27.06 32.83
CA TRP A 127 -4.25 26.10 31.78
C TRP A 127 -3.48 24.80 31.97
N VAL A 128 -4.21 23.69 31.91
CA VAL A 128 -3.63 22.35 31.79
C VAL A 128 -3.88 21.87 30.37
N ILE A 129 -2.79 21.64 29.63
CA ILE A 129 -2.85 21.13 28.26
C ILE A 129 -2.48 19.64 28.32
N SER A 130 -3.39 18.78 27.88
CA SER A 130 -3.16 17.35 27.72
C SER A 130 -3.34 16.95 26.27
N ASP A 131 -2.42 16.16 25.74
CA ASP A 131 -2.55 15.53 24.43
C ASP A 131 -2.33 14.02 24.57
N GLU A 132 -3.06 13.24 23.78
CA GLU A 132 -2.93 11.79 23.78
C GLU A 132 -1.87 11.38 22.76
N THR A 133 -0.71 10.92 23.25
CA THR A 133 0.30 10.31 22.39
C THR A 133 0.18 8.79 22.46
N ARG A 134 -0.18 8.16 21.34
CA ARG A 134 -0.16 6.70 21.24
C ARG A 134 1.29 6.21 21.13
N VAL A 135 1.81 5.61 22.20
CA VAL A 135 3.13 4.99 22.22
C VAL A 135 3.00 3.53 21.76
N ASN A 136 3.34 3.25 20.50
CA ASN A 136 3.37 1.88 19.98
C ASN A 136 4.76 1.26 20.22
N MET A 137 4.86 0.38 21.21
CA MET A 137 6.10 -0.32 21.57
C MET A 137 6.57 -1.36 20.53
N TRP A 138 5.65 -1.86 19.69
CA TRP A 138 5.88 -3.04 18.84
C TRP A 138 5.65 -2.82 17.34
N GLY A 139 5.56 -1.58 16.89
CA GLY A 139 5.22 -1.25 15.50
C GLY A 139 3.72 -1.32 15.23
N THR A 140 3.29 -0.78 14.09
CA THR A 140 1.91 -0.89 13.61
C THR A 140 1.62 -2.32 13.17
N ASP A 141 0.54 -2.93 13.67
CA ASP A 141 -0.01 -4.14 13.07
C ASP A 141 -0.40 -3.84 11.62
N ASP A 142 0.17 -4.60 10.68
CA ASP A 142 -0.14 -4.57 9.24
C ASP A 142 -1.59 -5.02 8.96
#